data_AF-A0A7C3VW31-F1
#
_entry.id   AF-A0A7C3VW31-F1
#
_cell.length_a   1.000
_cell.length_b   1.000
_cell.length_c   1.000
_cell.angle_alpha   90.00
_cell.angle_beta   90.00
_cell.angle_gamma   90.00
#
_symmetry.space_group_name_H-M   'P 1'
#
loop_
_entity.id
_entity.type
_entity.pdbx_description
1 polymer ?
#
loop_
_entity_poly.entity_id
_entity_poly.type
_entity_poly.pdbx_seq_one_letter_code
_entity_poly.pdbx_strand_id
1 'polypeptide(L)'
;MLYLAEVQKKTGVFGGGKAELKLLAFQRGESWTAVQGDDTIQAEEASAYNPGALVLVDLNASKQVQKVYQDTARQMVGILQNFSRIQEKFKNKEEEIEQWKVSLEYQGDVLRQREEEIEAKLQQLEHIQEESNRLEQQRQEIESAREESLRLRDQLLGNRTELDTAWEQVRSEMQRIEELQSQINSSAAQLDEQLAAHLRSLLDYLNTTVPSTDAVRTHLNAGVEVVTSGQSLLDELWQRYEQDRSTVESQKADVKLLDSELKQEWEQWHQAQTALEQSRADLLFKETALNAKLEEVAAVKQQLLSAEELHQQLLLLSDGGESVNVSDKVDVPALENMPLEELQGQVQARQQDLEGLFRFVNSQEEELTLQRQDIEELQAKLSRSSEGERPGLEAELADQQEQYNMLNETLVGQRRNLREREEILSKHQEVLWRRLGNPPGLGRSKKLDVKPALQKVEALRQFFGAAVQNLTGSVESLQQSIGELRETVTQKAAAQEGKQQELKEKESALATREQEVLELAGRVSLYQEMLQPERDRLHSLHKKLEEIGAAIAHVDETKDYQQQAITQIRDALMPIISPSA
;
A
#
# COMPACT_ATOMS: atom_id res chain seq x y z
N MET A 1 -32.98 -23.50 45.90
CA MET A 1 -32.10 -23.89 44.78
C MET A 1 -32.83 -25.00 44.06
N LEU A 2 -32.95 -24.90 42.73
CA LEU A 2 -33.84 -25.77 41.96
C LEU A 2 -33.14 -27.09 41.65
N TYR A 3 -33.82 -28.20 41.94
CA TYR A 3 -33.36 -29.55 41.67
C TYR A 3 -34.34 -30.28 40.77
N LEU A 4 -33.81 -31.11 39.89
CA LEU A 4 -34.53 -32.17 39.20
C LEU A 4 -34.44 -33.43 40.05
N ALA A 5 -35.58 -34.02 40.39
CA ALA A 5 -35.65 -35.20 41.23
C ALA A 5 -36.60 -36.25 40.66
N GLU A 6 -36.32 -37.52 40.94
CA GLU A 6 -37.18 -38.65 40.64
C GLU A 6 -37.98 -39.06 41.89
N VAL A 7 -39.28 -39.24 41.76
CA VAL A 7 -40.15 -39.70 42.84
C VAL A 7 -39.96 -41.20 43.06
N GLN A 8 -39.55 -41.59 44.26
CA GLN A 8 -39.46 -42.98 44.70
C GLN A 8 -40.46 -43.23 45.84
N LYS A 9 -41.20 -44.34 45.76
CA LYS A 9 -42.12 -44.77 46.83
C LYS A 9 -41.61 -46.07 47.43
N LYS A 10 -41.28 -46.07 48.71
CA LYS A 10 -40.92 -47.30 49.44
C LYS A 10 -42.16 -47.88 50.10
N THR A 11 -42.46 -49.14 49.81
CA THR A 11 -43.53 -49.90 50.46
C THR A 11 -43.07 -50.33 51.84
N GLY A 12 -43.66 -49.75 52.90
CA GLY A 12 -43.39 -50.14 54.28
C GLY A 12 -44.17 -51.39 54.69
N VAL A 13 -43.57 -52.22 55.56
CA VAL A 13 -44.14 -53.48 56.09
C VAL A 13 -45.43 -53.28 56.92
N PHE A 14 -45.80 -52.04 57.24
CA PHE A 14 -47.02 -51.67 58.00
C PHE A 14 -47.92 -50.65 57.27
N GLY A 15 -48.02 -50.72 55.94
CA GLY A 15 -49.13 -50.10 55.19
C GLY A 15 -49.11 -48.57 55.00
N GLY A 16 -48.13 -47.84 55.53
CA GLY A 16 -47.90 -46.42 55.24
C GLY A 16 -46.69 -46.22 54.33
N GLY A 17 -46.90 -45.99 53.03
CA GLY A 17 -45.82 -45.71 52.09
C GLY A 17 -45.38 -44.24 52.16
N LYS A 18 -44.11 -43.98 52.45
CA LYS A 18 -43.53 -42.62 52.42
C LYS A 18 -42.90 -42.36 51.05
N ALA A 19 -43.15 -41.17 50.49
CA ALA A 19 -42.53 -40.72 49.24
C ALA A 19 -41.16 -40.09 49.53
N GLU A 20 -40.16 -40.53 48.78
CA GLU A 20 -38.79 -40.03 48.78
C GLU A 20 -38.50 -39.42 47.39
N LEU A 21 -37.65 -38.40 47.35
CA LEU A 21 -37.17 -37.78 46.12
C LEU A 21 -35.69 -38.07 45.97
N LYS A 22 -35.31 -38.70 44.87
CA LYS A 22 -33.90 -38.89 44.48
C LYS A 22 -33.45 -37.71 43.64
N LEU A 23 -32.49 -36.92 44.13
CA LEU A 23 -31.98 -35.75 43.43
C LEU A 23 -31.05 -36.19 42.28
N LEU A 24 -31.30 -35.68 41.07
CA LEU A 24 -30.57 -36.06 39.85
C LEU A 24 -29.66 -34.94 39.35
N ALA A 25 -30.16 -33.72 39.30
CA ALA A 25 -29.42 -32.55 38.83
C ALA A 25 -29.89 -31.30 39.57
N PHE A 26 -29.05 -30.28 39.62
CA PHE A 26 -29.38 -29.00 40.22
C PHE A 26 -28.98 -27.85 39.31
N GLN A 27 -29.75 -26.78 39.36
CA GLN A 27 -29.50 -25.60 38.54
C GLN A 27 -28.48 -24.68 39.22
N ARG A 28 -27.40 -24.35 38.49
CA ARG A 28 -26.39 -23.36 38.89
C ARG A 28 -26.29 -22.30 37.79
N GLY A 29 -26.88 -21.13 38.06
CA GLY A 29 -27.05 -20.09 37.04
C GLY A 29 -27.98 -20.56 35.93
N GLU A 30 -27.53 -20.49 34.67
CA GLU A 30 -28.27 -21.01 33.50
C GLU A 30 -27.95 -22.48 33.16
N SER A 31 -27.01 -23.10 33.89
CA SER A 31 -26.53 -24.45 33.63
C SER A 31 -27.07 -25.47 34.63
N TRP A 32 -27.26 -26.72 34.18
CA TRP A 32 -27.66 -27.84 35.03
C TRP A 32 -26.46 -28.73 35.31
N THR A 33 -26.23 -29.03 36.58
CA THR A 33 -25.13 -29.90 37.01
C THR A 33 -25.70 -31.18 37.61
N ALA A 34 -25.17 -32.33 37.20
CA ALA A 34 -25.57 -33.61 37.79
C ALA A 34 -25.18 -33.66 39.28
N VAL A 35 -26.08 -34.17 40.12
CA VAL A 35 -25.79 -34.48 41.52
C VAL A 35 -24.89 -35.70 41.55
N GLN A 36 -23.73 -35.59 42.19
CA GLN A 36 -22.82 -36.71 42.33
C GLN A 36 -23.18 -37.52 43.58
N GLY A 37 -23.69 -38.74 43.38
CA GLY A 37 -24.10 -39.67 44.44
C GLY A 37 -25.62 -39.90 44.49
N ASP A 38 -26.06 -40.77 45.40
CA ASP A 38 -27.47 -41.11 45.61
C ASP A 38 -28.05 -40.29 46.78
N ASP A 39 -28.39 -39.02 46.50
CA ASP A 39 -28.91 -38.08 47.50
C ASP A 39 -30.44 -38.14 47.50
N THR A 40 -31.02 -38.73 48.56
CA THR A 40 -32.47 -38.94 48.71
C THR A 40 -33.02 -38.13 49.88
N ILE A 41 -34.12 -37.42 49.63
CA ILE A 41 -34.80 -36.58 50.63
C ILE A 41 -36.24 -37.05 50.83
N GLN A 42 -36.78 -36.95 52.04
CA GLN A 42 -38.18 -37.27 52.31
C GLN A 42 -39.08 -36.09 51.92
N ALA A 43 -40.17 -36.38 51.20
CA ALA A 43 -41.09 -35.35 50.75
C ALA A 43 -42.54 -35.88 50.72
N GLU A 44 -43.32 -35.58 51.74
CA GLU A 44 -44.74 -36.00 51.83
C GLU A 44 -45.59 -35.38 50.71
N GLU A 45 -45.24 -34.17 50.26
CA GLU A 45 -45.87 -33.46 49.14
C GLU A 45 -45.67 -34.17 47.79
N ALA A 46 -44.63 -35.00 47.66
CA ALA A 46 -44.37 -35.79 46.46
C ALA A 46 -45.22 -37.08 46.38
N SER A 47 -45.99 -37.40 47.43
CA SER A 47 -46.87 -38.58 47.46
C SER A 47 -47.99 -38.55 46.40
N ALA A 48 -48.35 -37.34 45.93
CA ALA A 48 -49.33 -37.11 44.87
C ALA A 48 -48.86 -37.57 43.47
N TYR A 49 -47.56 -37.81 43.29
CA TYR A 49 -46.98 -38.20 42.00
C TYR A 49 -46.71 -39.70 41.93
N ASN A 50 -46.68 -40.25 40.72
CA ASN A 50 -46.39 -41.67 40.49
C ASN A 50 -44.89 -41.97 40.73
N PRO A 51 -44.54 -43.18 41.20
CA PRO A 51 -43.15 -43.58 41.30
C PRO A 51 -42.51 -43.58 39.91
N GLY A 52 -41.28 -43.06 39.80
CA GLY A 52 -40.57 -42.82 38.54
C GLY A 52 -40.89 -41.49 37.85
N ALA A 53 -41.78 -40.66 38.40
CA ALA A 53 -42.06 -39.34 37.85
C ALA A 53 -40.90 -38.37 38.13
N LEU A 54 -40.53 -37.58 37.12
CA LEU A 54 -39.57 -36.48 37.26
C LEU A 54 -40.30 -35.22 37.71
N VAL A 55 -39.80 -34.61 38.78
CA VAL A 55 -40.33 -33.38 39.37
C VAL A 55 -39.22 -32.37 39.61
N LEU A 56 -39.53 -31.10 39.35
CA LEU A 56 -38.70 -29.98 39.75
C LEU A 56 -39.07 -29.56 41.17
N VAL A 57 -38.05 -29.36 42.00
CA VAL A 57 -38.22 -29.15 43.44
C VAL A 57 -37.27 -28.07 43.92
N ASP A 58 -37.80 -27.09 44.65
CA ASP A 58 -36.98 -26.09 45.34
C ASP A 58 -36.61 -26.58 46.73
N LEU A 59 -35.30 -26.65 46.98
CA LEU A 59 -34.75 -26.99 48.29
C LEU A 59 -34.18 -25.76 49.00
N ASN A 60 -34.40 -25.70 50.32
CA ASN A 60 -33.77 -24.70 51.19
C ASN A 60 -32.32 -25.08 51.54
N ALA A 61 -31.60 -24.19 52.24
CA ALA A 61 -30.22 -24.41 52.67
C ALA A 61 -30.03 -25.63 53.59
N SER A 62 -31.12 -26.14 54.19
CA SER A 62 -31.15 -27.33 55.05
C SER A 62 -31.66 -28.58 54.33
N LYS A 63 -31.71 -28.58 52.98
CA LYS A 63 -32.21 -29.68 52.12
C LYS A 63 -33.66 -30.12 52.38
N GLN A 64 -34.49 -29.22 52.90
CA GLN A 64 -35.93 -29.46 53.03
C GLN A 64 -36.66 -28.92 51.80
N VAL A 65 -37.72 -29.63 51.39
CA VAL A 65 -38.58 -29.26 50.27
C VAL A 65 -39.37 -27.99 50.63
N GLN A 66 -39.27 -26.96 49.79
CA GLN A 66 -40.07 -25.74 49.89
C GLN A 66 -41.24 -25.74 48.90
N LYS A 67 -41.04 -26.31 47.70
CA LYS A 67 -42.06 -26.34 46.66
C LYS A 67 -41.76 -27.45 45.65
N VAL A 68 -42.80 -28.20 45.28
CA VAL A 68 -42.79 -29.16 44.15
C VAL A 68 -43.59 -28.57 43.00
N TYR A 69 -42.98 -28.46 41.81
CA TYR A 69 -43.63 -27.86 40.64
C TYR A 69 -44.50 -28.87 39.89
N GLN A 70 -45.78 -28.53 39.69
CA GLN A 70 -46.76 -29.39 39.01
C GLN A 70 -46.52 -29.47 37.49
N ASP A 71 -46.01 -28.41 36.87
CA ASP A 71 -45.76 -28.31 35.41
C ASP A 71 -44.33 -28.68 35.01
N THR A 72 -43.73 -29.64 35.71
CA THR A 72 -42.33 -30.04 35.49
C THR A 72 -42.05 -30.43 34.03
N ALA A 73 -42.98 -31.12 33.37
CA ALA A 73 -42.82 -31.56 31.98
C ALA A 73 -42.65 -30.39 31.00
N ARG A 74 -43.47 -29.32 31.12
CA ARG A 74 -43.38 -28.14 30.25
C ARG A 74 -42.07 -27.37 30.49
N GLN A 75 -41.66 -27.24 31.76
CA GLN A 75 -40.40 -26.58 32.11
C GLN A 75 -39.18 -27.37 31.61
N MET A 76 -39.19 -28.70 31.69
CA MET A 76 -38.12 -29.55 31.15
C MET A 76 -37.97 -29.42 29.63
N VAL A 77 -39.08 -29.35 28.89
CA VAL A 77 -39.05 -29.12 27.43
C VAL A 77 -38.39 -27.77 27.12
N GLY A 78 -38.74 -26.71 27.86
CA GLY A 78 -38.10 -25.40 27.68
C GLY A 78 -36.60 -25.40 27.98
N ILE A 79 -36.17 -26.11 29.03
CA ILE A 79 -34.74 -26.28 29.36
C ILE A 79 -33.99 -27.01 28.24
N LEU A 80 -34.56 -28.09 27.69
CA LEU A 80 -33.95 -28.85 26.60
C LEU A 80 -33.87 -28.04 25.30
N GLN A 81 -34.91 -27.27 24.98
CA GLN A 81 -34.90 -26.35 23.83
C GLN A 81 -33.85 -25.25 23.99
N ASN A 82 -33.72 -24.68 25.20
CA ASN A 82 -32.68 -23.69 25.47
C ASN A 82 -31.27 -24.29 25.36
N PHE A 83 -31.05 -25.50 25.89
CA PHE A 83 -29.77 -26.21 25.77
C PHE A 83 -29.40 -26.46 24.30
N SER A 84 -30.37 -26.87 23.47
CA SER A 84 -30.16 -27.04 22.02
C SER A 84 -29.73 -25.74 21.34
N ARG A 85 -30.37 -24.61 21.67
CA ARG A 85 -30.00 -23.28 21.13
C ARG A 85 -28.62 -22.84 21.58
N ILE A 86 -28.27 -23.07 22.84
CA ILE A 86 -26.96 -22.74 23.38
C ILE A 86 -25.87 -23.58 22.70
N GLN A 87 -26.12 -24.87 22.47
CA GLN A 87 -25.19 -25.76 21.76
C GLN A 87 -24.95 -25.30 20.32
N GLU A 88 -26.00 -24.88 19.62
CA GLU A 88 -25.90 -24.33 18.26
C GLU A 88 -25.10 -23.01 18.24
N LYS A 89 -25.34 -22.11 19.21
CA LYS A 89 -24.53 -20.88 19.38
C LYS A 89 -23.05 -21.17 19.64
N PHE A 90 -22.73 -22.21 20.41
CA PHE A 90 -21.33 -22.62 20.63
C PHE A 90 -20.68 -23.13 19.35
N LYS A 91 -21.41 -23.90 18.55
CA LYS A 91 -20.92 -24.40 17.26
C LYS A 91 -20.64 -23.26 16.28
N ASN A 92 -21.54 -22.28 16.19
CA ASN A 92 -21.33 -21.10 15.34
C ASN A 92 -20.10 -20.30 15.79
N LYS A 93 -19.90 -20.14 17.10
CA LYS A 93 -18.69 -19.49 17.65
C LYS A 93 -17.41 -20.28 17.36
N GLU A 94 -17.47 -21.60 17.39
CA GLU A 94 -16.33 -22.47 17.04
C GLU A 94 -15.97 -22.34 15.55
N GLU A 95 -16.97 -22.24 14.68
CA GLU A 95 -16.79 -21.95 13.25
C GLU A 95 -16.20 -20.54 13.01
N GLU A 96 -16.67 -19.51 13.73
CA GLU A 96 -16.09 -18.15 13.68
C GLU A 96 -14.62 -18.15 14.13
N ILE A 97 -14.28 -18.91 15.18
CA ILE A 97 -12.91 -19.03 15.68
C ILE A 97 -12.00 -19.69 14.63
N GLU A 98 -12.45 -20.75 13.96
CA GLU A 98 -11.68 -21.37 12.88
C GLU A 98 -11.52 -20.42 11.67
N GLN A 99 -12.54 -19.62 11.34
CA GLN A 99 -12.40 -18.57 10.32
C GLN A 99 -11.36 -17.51 10.71
N TRP A 100 -11.35 -17.06 11.98
CA TRP A 100 -10.34 -16.12 12.47
C TRP A 100 -8.93 -16.72 12.42
N LYS A 101 -8.79 -18.00 12.74
CA LYS A 101 -7.51 -18.71 12.67
C LYS A 101 -6.97 -18.77 11.24
N VAL A 102 -7.82 -19.08 10.26
CA VAL A 102 -7.44 -19.06 8.83
C VAL A 102 -7.04 -17.65 8.38
N SER A 103 -7.78 -16.62 8.80
CA SER A 103 -7.42 -15.23 8.49
C SER A 103 -6.08 -14.81 9.11
N LEU A 104 -5.78 -15.24 10.34
CA LEU A 104 -4.52 -14.96 11.01
C LEU A 104 -3.34 -15.69 10.36
N GLU A 105 -3.56 -16.93 9.90
CA GLU A 105 -2.57 -17.69 9.14
C GLU A 105 -2.23 -16.98 7.82
N TYR A 106 -3.25 -16.54 7.09
CA TYR A 106 -3.05 -15.75 5.87
C TYR A 106 -2.30 -14.43 6.13
N GLN A 107 -2.67 -13.70 7.19
CA GLN A 107 -1.93 -12.48 7.59
C GLN A 107 -0.48 -12.78 7.96
N GLY A 108 -0.22 -13.90 8.64
CA GLY A 108 1.13 -14.35 8.97
C GLY A 108 1.97 -14.68 7.74
N ASP A 109 1.38 -15.33 6.72
CA ASP A 109 2.08 -15.62 5.46
C ASP A 109 2.38 -14.36 4.65
N VAL A 110 1.45 -13.39 4.60
CA VAL A 110 1.69 -12.09 3.96
C VAL A 110 2.80 -11.31 4.67
N LEU A 111 2.86 -11.37 6.01
CA LEU A 111 3.96 -10.76 6.77
C LEU A 111 5.30 -11.43 6.46
N ARG A 112 5.33 -12.77 6.38
CA ARG A 112 6.55 -13.50 6.01
C ARG A 112 7.04 -13.14 4.61
N GLN A 113 6.13 -13.01 3.63
CA GLN A 113 6.48 -12.55 2.29
C GLN A 113 7.06 -11.13 2.28
N ARG A 114 6.49 -10.22 3.08
CA ARG A 114 7.03 -8.86 3.22
C ARG A 114 8.39 -8.85 3.91
N GLU A 115 8.60 -9.71 4.89
CA GLU A 115 9.88 -9.85 5.59
C GLU A 115 10.97 -10.33 4.62
N GLU A 116 10.67 -11.35 3.81
CA GLU A 116 11.55 -11.84 2.75
C GLU A 116 11.86 -10.74 1.70
N GLU A 117 10.86 -9.95 1.30
CA GLU A 117 11.08 -8.83 0.36
C GLU A 117 11.99 -7.74 0.95
N ILE A 118 11.81 -7.42 2.24
CA ILE A 118 12.66 -6.45 2.95
C ILE A 118 14.08 -6.98 3.07
N GLU A 119 14.26 -8.26 3.39
CA GLU A 119 15.58 -8.88 3.48
C GLU A 119 16.30 -8.87 2.13
N ALA A 120 15.60 -9.16 1.03
CA ALA A 120 16.14 -9.06 -0.32
C ALA A 120 16.58 -7.62 -0.66
N LYS A 121 15.78 -6.62 -0.28
CA LYS A 121 16.13 -5.19 -0.46
C LYS A 121 17.35 -4.78 0.37
N LEU A 122 17.48 -5.28 1.60
CA LEU A 122 18.66 -5.03 2.44
C LEU A 122 19.93 -5.61 1.82
N GLN A 123 19.86 -6.84 1.29
CA GLN A 123 20.98 -7.46 0.57
C GLN A 123 21.38 -6.66 -0.68
N GLN A 124 20.40 -6.12 -1.42
CA GLN A 124 20.68 -5.23 -2.56
C GLN A 124 21.37 -3.94 -2.12
N LEU A 125 20.94 -3.32 -1.03
CA LEU A 125 21.58 -2.10 -0.50
C LEU A 125 23.01 -2.38 -0.04
N GLU A 126 23.25 -3.51 0.62
CA GLU A 126 24.60 -3.93 1.02
C GLU A 126 25.50 -4.12 -0.20
N HIS A 127 24.99 -4.76 -1.26
CA HIS A 127 25.72 -4.92 -2.51
C HIS A 127 26.06 -3.58 -3.18
N ILE A 128 25.09 -2.66 -3.26
CA ILE A 128 25.32 -1.31 -3.81
C ILE A 128 26.36 -0.55 -2.97
N GLN A 129 26.34 -0.71 -1.65
CA GLN A 129 27.33 -0.10 -0.77
C GLN A 129 28.74 -0.65 -1.02
N GLU A 130 28.88 -1.96 -1.23
CA GLU A 130 30.16 -2.59 -1.59
C GLU A 130 30.65 -2.09 -2.95
N GLU A 131 29.79 -1.98 -3.95
CA GLU A 131 30.14 -1.44 -5.27
C GLU A 131 30.57 0.02 -5.19
N SER A 132 29.84 0.85 -4.42
CA SER A 132 30.22 2.25 -4.18
C SER A 132 31.59 2.35 -3.51
N ASN A 133 31.88 1.49 -2.53
CA ASN A 133 33.19 1.46 -1.88
C ASN A 133 34.31 1.05 -2.86
N ARG A 134 34.05 0.08 -3.75
CA ARG A 134 35.00 -0.32 -4.80
C ARG A 134 35.24 0.79 -5.82
N LEU A 135 34.18 1.48 -6.24
CA LEU A 135 34.30 2.63 -7.15
C LEU A 135 35.08 3.77 -6.52
N GLU A 136 34.88 4.05 -5.23
CA GLU A 136 35.65 5.09 -4.52
C GLU A 136 37.14 4.72 -4.43
N GLN A 137 37.46 3.44 -4.17
CA GLN A 137 38.84 2.95 -4.22
C GLN A 137 39.45 3.12 -5.61
N GLN A 138 38.73 2.74 -6.67
CA GLN A 138 39.19 2.95 -8.05
C GLN A 138 39.40 4.44 -8.37
N ARG A 139 38.53 5.33 -7.89
CA ARG A 139 38.72 6.79 -8.07
C ARG A 139 39.98 7.27 -7.38
N GLN A 140 40.27 6.80 -6.16
CA GLN A 140 41.50 7.15 -5.45
C GLN A 140 42.75 6.63 -6.17
N GLU A 141 42.72 5.42 -6.72
CA GLU A 141 43.82 4.87 -7.53
C GLU A 141 44.04 5.65 -8.84
N ILE A 142 42.97 6.07 -9.51
CA ILE A 142 43.08 6.91 -10.71
C ILE A 142 43.66 8.28 -10.37
N GLU A 143 43.25 8.88 -9.25
CA GLU A 143 43.76 10.18 -8.82
C GLU A 143 45.25 10.10 -8.47
N SER A 144 45.68 9.06 -7.74
CA SER A 144 47.10 8.85 -7.46
C SER A 144 47.92 8.60 -8.73
N ALA A 145 47.40 7.81 -9.67
CA ALA A 145 48.06 7.59 -10.97
C ALA A 145 48.17 8.89 -11.79
N ARG A 146 47.17 9.78 -11.72
CA ARG A 146 47.22 11.11 -12.35
C ARG A 146 48.29 12.00 -11.71
N GLU A 147 48.37 12.03 -10.38
CA GLU A 147 49.41 12.78 -9.67
C GLU A 147 50.81 12.28 -10.03
N GLU A 148 51.02 10.96 -10.12
CA GLU A 148 52.28 10.37 -10.57
C GLU A 148 52.61 10.73 -12.02
N SER A 149 51.61 10.68 -12.92
CA SER A 149 51.78 11.07 -14.32
C SER A 149 52.17 12.54 -14.46
N LEU A 150 51.55 13.44 -13.68
CA LEU A 150 51.93 14.86 -13.63
C LEU A 150 53.36 15.03 -13.15
N ARG A 151 53.77 14.34 -12.08
CA ARG A 151 55.16 14.37 -11.59
C ARG A 151 56.16 13.89 -12.62
N LEU A 152 55.88 12.77 -13.31
CA LEU A 152 56.75 12.24 -14.37
C LEU A 152 56.85 13.22 -15.54
N ARG A 153 55.75 13.90 -15.89
CA ARG A 153 55.72 14.91 -16.95
C ARG A 153 56.56 16.14 -16.59
N ASP A 154 56.48 16.61 -15.35
CA ASP A 154 57.32 17.70 -14.86
C ASP A 154 58.81 17.31 -14.86
N GLN A 155 59.14 16.08 -14.46
CA GLN A 155 60.51 15.55 -14.54
C GLN A 155 61.02 15.47 -15.99
N LEU A 156 60.18 15.04 -16.94
CA LEU A 156 60.55 15.02 -18.36
C LEU A 156 60.76 16.42 -18.93
N LEU A 157 59.95 17.40 -18.52
CA LEU A 157 60.17 18.79 -18.90
C LEU A 157 61.49 19.32 -18.34
N GLY A 158 61.79 19.03 -17.07
CA GLY A 158 63.10 19.33 -16.46
C GLY A 158 64.26 18.72 -17.24
N ASN A 159 64.22 17.41 -17.47
CA ASN A 159 65.25 16.69 -18.24
C ASN A 159 65.41 17.24 -19.66
N ARG A 160 64.30 17.64 -20.31
CA ARG A 160 64.34 18.25 -21.64
C ARG A 160 65.02 19.61 -21.62
N THR A 161 64.75 20.45 -20.64
CA THR A 161 65.45 21.73 -20.47
C THR A 161 66.94 21.52 -20.20
N GLU A 162 67.31 20.52 -19.40
CA GLU A 162 68.72 20.17 -19.17
C GLU A 162 69.39 19.68 -20.47
N LEU A 163 68.72 18.84 -21.26
CA LEU A 163 69.21 18.39 -22.56
C LEU A 163 69.37 19.55 -23.55
N ASP A 164 68.41 20.48 -23.62
CA ASP A 164 68.48 21.66 -24.48
C ASP A 164 69.70 22.54 -24.10
N THR A 165 69.94 22.73 -22.80
CA THR A 165 71.14 23.46 -22.33
C THR A 165 72.46 22.71 -22.65
N ALA A 166 72.47 21.38 -22.56
CA ALA A 166 73.62 20.56 -22.94
C ALA A 166 73.87 20.60 -24.46
N TRP A 167 72.81 20.62 -25.27
CA TRP A 167 72.89 20.78 -26.72
C TRP A 167 73.40 22.16 -27.13
N GLU A 168 73.04 23.22 -26.41
CA GLU A 168 73.61 24.56 -26.60
C GLU A 168 75.10 24.60 -26.27
N GLN A 169 75.55 23.92 -25.21
CA GLN A 169 76.98 23.80 -24.88
C GLN A 169 77.75 23.06 -26.00
N VAL A 170 77.23 21.93 -26.50
CA VAL A 170 77.85 21.18 -27.61
C VAL A 170 77.88 22.00 -28.90
N ARG A 171 76.83 22.76 -29.21
CA ARG A 171 76.80 23.65 -30.38
C ARG A 171 77.83 24.77 -30.26
N SER A 172 78.01 25.33 -29.07
CA SER A 172 79.04 26.35 -28.82
C SER A 172 80.47 25.79 -28.90
N GLU A 173 80.70 24.55 -28.45
CA GLU A 173 81.98 23.84 -28.62
C GLU A 173 82.24 23.47 -30.09
N MET A 174 81.20 23.09 -30.86
CA MET A 174 81.31 22.84 -32.30
C MET A 174 81.66 24.12 -33.08
N GLN A 175 81.06 25.27 -32.71
CA GLN A 175 81.43 26.58 -33.25
C GLN A 175 82.87 26.97 -32.85
N ARG A 176 83.33 26.56 -31.67
CA ARG A 176 84.72 26.76 -31.22
C ARG A 176 85.73 25.92 -32.02
N ILE A 177 85.35 24.72 -32.45
CA ILE A 177 86.14 23.85 -33.34
C ILE A 177 86.15 24.40 -34.78
N GLU A 178 85.04 24.97 -35.23
CA GLU A 178 84.91 25.63 -36.53
C GLU A 178 85.72 26.95 -36.57
N GLU A 179 85.75 27.70 -35.46
CA GLU A 179 86.65 28.85 -35.27
C GLU A 179 88.14 28.44 -35.26
N LEU A 180 88.51 27.28 -34.69
CA LEU A 180 89.87 26.74 -34.74
C LEU A 180 90.26 26.19 -36.13
N GLN A 181 89.31 25.66 -36.91
CA GLN A 181 89.52 25.27 -38.31
C GLN A 181 89.64 26.48 -39.24
N SER A 182 89.00 27.61 -38.90
CA SER A 182 89.14 28.89 -39.64
C SER A 182 90.48 29.61 -39.37
N GLN A 183 91.25 29.19 -38.35
CA GLN A 183 92.55 29.78 -37.98
C GLN A 183 93.79 28.98 -38.46
N ILE A 184 93.61 27.83 -39.13
CA ILE A 184 94.70 27.02 -39.71
C ILE A 184 94.51 26.88 -41.23
N ASN A 185 94.17 27.97 -41.92
CA ASN A 185 94.21 28.02 -43.39
C ASN A 185 94.61 29.41 -43.87
N SER A 186 95.84 29.82 -43.52
CA SER A 186 96.48 31.00 -44.09
C SER A 186 98.00 30.83 -44.15
N SER A 187 98.49 30.17 -45.21
CA SER A 187 99.85 30.38 -45.75
C SER A 187 99.97 29.77 -47.15
N ALA A 188 99.58 30.56 -48.16
CA ALA A 188 99.86 30.30 -49.57
C ALA A 188 101.04 31.18 -50.03
N ALA A 189 102.11 30.55 -50.49
CA ALA A 189 103.18 31.06 -51.36
C ALA A 189 104.08 29.84 -51.65
N GLN A 190 104.43 29.42 -52.86
CA GLN A 190 104.72 30.13 -54.09
C GLN A 190 104.65 29.15 -55.28
N LEU A 191 104.51 29.74 -56.48
CA LEU A 191 104.39 29.11 -57.81
C LEU A 191 105.48 28.08 -58.16
N ASP A 192 105.14 27.10 -59.00
CA ASP A 192 105.93 26.87 -60.21
C ASP A 192 105.16 26.18 -61.36
N GLU A 193 105.71 26.40 -62.55
CA GLU A 193 105.32 26.14 -63.95
C GLU A 193 105.13 24.65 -64.32
N GLN A 194 104.41 23.87 -63.50
CA GLN A 194 103.90 22.52 -63.84
C GLN A 194 102.36 22.42 -63.72
N LEU A 195 101.71 23.52 -63.34
CA LEU A 195 100.28 23.64 -63.09
C LEU A 195 99.42 23.43 -64.35
N ALA A 196 99.90 23.70 -65.56
CA ALA A 196 99.10 23.60 -66.79
C ALA A 196 98.80 22.15 -67.23
N ALA A 197 99.67 21.19 -66.91
CA ALA A 197 99.42 19.76 -67.19
C ALA A 197 98.58 19.12 -66.08
N HIS A 198 98.77 19.53 -64.83
CA HIS A 198 97.98 19.08 -63.68
C HIS A 198 96.55 19.66 -63.69
N LEU A 199 96.36 20.90 -64.14
CA LEU A 199 95.04 21.53 -64.37
C LEU A 199 94.23 20.76 -65.41
N ARG A 200 94.85 20.20 -66.45
CA ARG A 200 94.16 19.36 -67.43
C ARG A 200 93.73 18.02 -66.85
N SER A 201 94.56 17.34 -66.06
CA SER A 201 94.16 16.10 -65.38
C SER A 201 93.12 16.34 -64.29
N LEU A 202 93.18 17.48 -63.59
CA LEU A 202 92.17 17.86 -62.60
C LEU A 202 90.85 18.29 -63.25
N LEU A 203 90.88 18.93 -64.41
CA LEU A 203 89.68 19.22 -65.20
C LEU A 203 89.02 17.94 -65.74
N ASP A 204 89.81 16.98 -66.23
CA ASP A 204 89.29 15.68 -66.70
C ASP A 204 88.80 14.79 -65.54
N TYR A 205 89.48 14.86 -64.39
CA TYR A 205 89.03 14.21 -63.15
C TYR A 205 87.73 14.84 -62.62
N LEU A 206 87.62 16.17 -62.59
CA LEU A 206 86.40 16.89 -62.20
C LEU A 206 85.23 16.62 -63.16
N ASN A 207 85.49 16.38 -64.44
CA ASN A 207 84.45 16.03 -65.42
C ASN A 207 83.99 14.57 -65.31
N THR A 208 84.78 13.70 -64.67
CA THR A 208 84.48 12.27 -64.49
C THR A 208 84.02 11.90 -63.07
N THR A 209 84.19 12.77 -62.07
CA THR A 209 83.80 12.52 -60.67
C THR A 209 82.48 13.15 -60.23
N VAL A 210 81.68 13.73 -61.13
CA VAL A 210 80.34 14.22 -60.76
C VAL A 210 79.34 13.06 -60.79
N PRO A 211 78.83 12.59 -59.62
CA PRO A 211 77.78 11.56 -59.60
C PRO A 211 76.48 12.10 -60.23
N SER A 212 75.79 11.28 -61.01
CA SER A 212 74.44 11.61 -61.50
C SER A 212 73.45 11.65 -60.32
N THR A 213 72.71 12.76 -60.21
CA THR A 213 71.63 13.00 -59.25
C THR A 213 70.32 12.34 -59.67
N ASP A 214 70.22 11.79 -60.89
CA ASP A 214 68.97 11.29 -61.47
C ASP A 214 68.37 10.12 -60.67
N ALA A 215 69.20 9.20 -60.18
CA ALA A 215 68.75 8.09 -59.34
C ALA A 215 68.17 8.60 -58.01
N VAL A 216 68.82 9.58 -57.38
CA VAL A 216 68.37 10.19 -56.12
C VAL A 216 67.06 10.96 -56.35
N ARG A 217 66.92 11.67 -57.48
CA ARG A 217 65.69 12.38 -57.85
C ARG A 217 64.51 11.43 -58.06
N THR A 218 64.77 10.29 -58.69
CA THR A 218 63.74 9.26 -58.93
C THR A 218 63.27 8.64 -57.60
N HIS A 219 64.20 8.32 -56.69
CA HIS A 219 63.87 7.84 -55.34
C HIS A 219 63.18 8.91 -54.48
N LEU A 220 63.56 10.18 -54.62
CA LEU A 220 62.92 11.30 -53.94
C LEU A 220 61.46 11.46 -54.40
N ASN A 221 61.21 11.45 -55.72
CA ASN A 221 59.87 11.57 -56.27
C ASN A 221 58.97 10.41 -55.83
N ALA A 222 59.48 9.18 -55.81
CA ALA A 222 58.76 8.04 -55.26
C ALA A 222 58.47 8.19 -53.75
N GLY A 223 59.41 8.74 -52.99
CA GLY A 223 59.22 9.06 -51.56
C GLY A 223 58.15 10.14 -51.34
N VAL A 224 58.13 11.18 -52.17
CA VAL A 224 57.10 12.23 -52.15
C VAL A 224 55.73 11.63 -52.48
N GLU A 225 55.63 10.78 -53.50
CA GLU A 225 54.37 10.13 -53.91
C GLU A 225 53.78 9.24 -52.79
N VAL A 226 54.62 8.47 -52.10
CA VAL A 226 54.23 7.68 -50.92
C VAL A 226 53.78 8.57 -49.77
N VAL A 227 54.47 9.69 -49.51
CA VAL A 227 54.04 10.65 -48.47
C VAL A 227 52.72 11.33 -48.84
N THR A 228 52.50 11.71 -50.11
CA THR A 228 51.24 12.33 -50.55
C THR A 228 50.05 11.36 -50.52
N SER A 229 50.25 10.08 -50.87
CA SER A 229 49.20 9.08 -50.73
C SER A 229 48.90 8.78 -49.25
N GLY A 230 49.92 8.73 -48.39
CA GLY A 230 49.75 8.68 -46.94
C GLY A 230 48.98 9.88 -46.36
N GLN A 231 49.23 11.09 -46.85
CA GLN A 231 48.50 12.30 -46.47
C GLN A 231 47.01 12.21 -46.84
N SER A 232 46.67 11.75 -48.06
CA SER A 232 45.26 11.61 -48.46
C SER A 232 44.46 10.62 -47.61
N LEU A 233 45.06 9.50 -47.21
CA LEU A 233 44.44 8.53 -46.30
C LEU A 233 44.22 9.16 -44.91
N LEU A 234 45.22 9.90 -44.43
CA LEU A 234 45.15 10.56 -43.13
C LEU A 234 44.08 11.66 -43.11
N ASP A 235 43.92 12.40 -44.21
CA ASP A 235 42.88 13.42 -44.37
C ASP A 235 41.47 12.81 -44.34
N GLU A 236 41.26 11.66 -44.99
CA GLU A 236 39.99 10.92 -44.93
C GLU A 236 39.67 10.45 -43.50
N LEU A 237 40.67 9.90 -42.78
CA LEU A 237 40.52 9.51 -41.38
C LEU A 237 40.22 10.70 -40.46
N TRP A 238 40.82 11.87 -40.73
CA TRP A 238 40.52 13.12 -40.02
C TRP A 238 39.10 13.62 -40.28
N GLN A 239 38.62 13.54 -41.52
CA GLN A 239 37.24 13.92 -41.85
C GLN A 239 36.25 13.03 -41.11
N ARG A 240 36.51 11.72 -41.05
CA ARG A 240 35.68 10.76 -40.30
C ARG A 240 35.75 11.00 -38.78
N TYR A 241 36.92 11.31 -38.25
CA TYR A 241 37.10 11.69 -36.86
C TYR A 241 36.26 12.93 -36.52
N GLU A 242 36.29 13.98 -37.35
CA GLU A 242 35.56 15.21 -37.09
C GLU A 242 34.05 14.98 -37.14
N GLN A 243 33.59 14.12 -38.06
CA GLN A 243 32.19 13.69 -38.13
C GLN A 243 31.77 12.91 -36.87
N ASP A 244 32.55 11.92 -36.44
CA ASP A 244 32.29 11.14 -35.24
C ASP A 244 32.29 12.05 -34.00
N ARG A 245 33.24 12.99 -33.90
CA ARG A 245 33.32 13.97 -32.82
C ARG A 245 32.07 14.86 -32.77
N SER A 246 31.61 15.38 -33.91
CA SER A 246 30.39 16.19 -33.97
C SER A 246 29.15 15.40 -33.56
N THR A 247 29.09 14.11 -33.93
CA THR A 247 28.02 13.20 -33.57
C THR A 247 28.00 12.95 -32.06
N VAL A 248 29.15 12.71 -31.45
CA VAL A 248 29.29 12.54 -29.99
C VAL A 248 28.84 13.79 -29.24
N GLU A 249 29.24 14.99 -29.66
CA GLU A 249 28.82 16.23 -28.99
C GLU A 249 27.31 16.47 -29.09
N SER A 250 26.70 16.19 -30.26
CA SER A 250 25.25 16.25 -30.42
C SER A 250 24.54 15.24 -29.52
N GLN A 251 24.98 13.98 -29.53
CA GLN A 251 24.33 12.94 -28.73
C GLN A 251 24.52 13.16 -27.22
N LYS A 252 25.66 13.71 -26.77
CA LYS A 252 25.86 14.14 -25.38
C LYS A 252 24.89 15.24 -24.98
N ALA A 253 24.61 16.20 -25.87
CA ALA A 253 23.65 17.26 -25.61
C ALA A 253 22.23 16.69 -25.50
N ASP A 254 21.84 15.79 -26.42
CA ASP A 254 20.54 15.11 -26.39
C ASP A 254 20.33 14.30 -25.11
N VAL A 255 21.34 13.52 -24.71
CA VAL A 255 21.32 12.73 -23.46
C VAL A 255 21.12 13.63 -22.24
N LYS A 256 21.82 14.76 -22.16
CA LYS A 256 21.64 15.72 -21.05
C LYS A 256 20.24 16.32 -21.02
N LEU A 257 19.65 16.59 -22.18
CA LEU A 257 18.28 17.10 -22.27
C LEU A 257 17.31 16.04 -21.74
N LEU A 258 17.40 14.80 -22.25
CA LEU A 258 16.56 13.68 -21.84
C LEU A 258 16.70 13.36 -20.34
N ASP A 259 17.92 13.41 -19.79
CA ASP A 259 18.17 13.26 -18.35
C ASP A 259 17.45 14.35 -17.53
N SER A 260 17.49 15.60 -17.99
CA SER A 260 16.80 16.70 -17.32
C SER A 260 15.27 16.58 -17.39
N GLU A 261 14.73 16.15 -18.53
CA GLU A 261 13.31 15.89 -18.72
C GLU A 261 12.85 14.72 -17.84
N LEU A 262 13.60 13.62 -17.81
CA LEU A 262 13.32 12.45 -16.99
C LEU A 262 13.31 12.80 -15.49
N LYS A 263 14.27 13.60 -15.03
CA LYS A 263 14.28 14.12 -13.65
C LYS A 263 13.05 14.96 -13.33
N GLN A 264 12.61 15.80 -14.26
CA GLN A 264 11.39 16.59 -14.08
C GLN A 264 10.14 15.70 -14.05
N GLU A 265 10.06 14.67 -14.89
CA GLU A 265 8.95 13.72 -14.87
C GLU A 265 8.92 12.90 -13.57
N TRP A 266 10.08 12.49 -13.04
CA TRP A 266 10.19 11.83 -11.74
C TRP A 266 9.74 12.72 -10.57
N GLU A 267 10.11 13.99 -10.58
CA GLU A 267 9.66 14.96 -9.57
C GLU A 267 8.12 15.13 -9.62
N GLN A 268 7.54 15.23 -10.82
CA GLN A 268 6.08 15.27 -10.98
C GLN A 268 5.41 13.99 -10.50
N TRP A 269 6.02 12.83 -10.75
CA TRP A 269 5.53 11.54 -10.27
C TRP A 269 5.56 11.47 -8.74
N HIS A 270 6.64 11.90 -8.08
CA HIS A 270 6.72 12.00 -6.61
C HIS A 270 5.66 12.93 -6.02
N GLN A 271 5.47 14.12 -6.59
CA GLN A 271 4.44 15.05 -6.13
C GLN A 271 3.04 14.44 -6.25
N ALA A 272 2.77 13.75 -7.36
CA ALA A 272 1.49 13.09 -7.59
C ALA A 272 1.30 11.84 -6.70
N GLN A 273 2.38 11.16 -6.33
CA GLN A 273 2.39 10.08 -5.34
C GLN A 273 2.07 10.60 -3.94
N THR A 274 2.66 11.72 -3.51
CA THR A 274 2.29 12.37 -2.25
C THR A 274 0.82 12.80 -2.24
N ALA A 275 0.31 13.34 -3.35
CA ALA A 275 -1.11 13.69 -3.47
C ALA A 275 -2.03 12.44 -3.41
N LEU A 276 -1.59 11.31 -3.94
CA LEU A 276 -2.30 10.03 -3.81
C LEU A 276 -2.32 9.57 -2.34
N GLU A 277 -1.20 9.64 -1.64
CA GLU A 277 -1.11 9.30 -0.21
C GLU A 277 -2.03 10.19 0.65
N GLN A 278 -2.07 11.49 0.37
CA GLN A 278 -3.02 12.41 1.01
C GLN A 278 -4.48 11.97 0.76
N SER A 279 -4.84 11.64 -0.48
CA SER A 279 -6.20 11.17 -0.79
C SER A 279 -6.56 9.83 -0.12
N ARG A 280 -5.57 8.94 0.09
CA ARG A 280 -5.75 7.70 0.85
C ARG A 280 -5.96 7.97 2.33
N ALA A 281 -5.20 8.92 2.90
CA ALA A 281 -5.39 9.34 4.28
C ALA A 281 -6.77 9.98 4.49
N ASP A 282 -7.21 10.84 3.57
CA ASP A 282 -8.55 11.44 3.59
C ASP A 282 -9.66 10.39 3.49
N LEU A 283 -9.45 9.35 2.68
CA LEU A 283 -10.37 8.22 2.57
C LEU A 283 -10.50 7.47 3.90
N LEU A 284 -9.38 7.09 4.51
CA LEU A 284 -9.37 6.43 5.81
C LEU A 284 -10.04 7.30 6.88
N PHE A 285 -9.76 8.60 6.89
CA PHE A 285 -10.42 9.54 7.80
C PHE A 285 -11.94 9.53 7.61
N LYS A 286 -12.43 9.63 6.37
CA LYS A 286 -13.87 9.58 6.09
C LYS A 286 -14.50 8.23 6.47
N GLU A 287 -13.82 7.12 6.24
CA GLU A 287 -14.30 5.78 6.64
C GLU A 287 -14.41 5.65 8.16
N THR A 288 -13.44 6.16 8.92
CA THR A 288 -13.53 6.17 10.39
C THR A 288 -14.66 7.10 10.88
N ALA A 289 -14.85 8.24 10.24
CA ALA A 289 -15.95 9.16 10.54
C ALA A 289 -17.32 8.54 10.24
N LEU A 290 -17.43 7.77 9.14
CA LEU A 290 -18.63 7.02 8.80
C LEU A 290 -18.96 5.99 9.90
N ASN A 291 -17.98 5.21 10.34
CA ASN A 291 -18.19 4.23 11.41
C ASN A 291 -18.66 4.89 12.71
N ALA A 292 -18.02 5.99 13.11
CA ALA A 292 -18.45 6.76 14.29
C ALA A 292 -19.89 7.30 14.14
N LYS A 293 -20.29 7.72 12.93
CA LYS A 293 -21.66 8.16 12.65
C LYS A 293 -22.68 7.02 12.67
N LEU A 294 -22.30 5.83 12.20
CA LEU A 294 -23.15 4.63 12.29
C LEU A 294 -23.38 4.21 13.75
N GLU A 295 -22.35 4.28 14.59
CA GLU A 295 -22.47 4.05 16.03
C GLU A 295 -23.38 5.09 16.70
N GLU A 296 -23.25 6.37 16.33
CA GLU A 296 -24.13 7.45 16.82
C GLU A 296 -25.59 7.19 16.42
N VAL A 297 -25.86 6.80 15.16
CA VAL A 297 -27.20 6.42 14.71
C VAL A 297 -27.77 5.26 15.52
N ALA A 298 -26.97 4.20 15.75
CA ALA A 298 -27.41 3.05 16.54
C ALA A 298 -27.76 3.45 17.98
N ALA A 299 -26.94 4.29 18.62
CA ALA A 299 -27.19 4.78 19.97
C ALA A 299 -28.48 5.64 20.06
N VAL A 300 -28.69 6.53 19.09
CA VAL A 300 -29.91 7.38 19.06
C VAL A 300 -31.15 6.54 18.76
N LYS A 301 -31.06 5.52 17.90
CA LYS A 301 -32.17 4.57 17.67
C LYS A 301 -32.55 3.82 18.94
N GLN A 302 -31.58 3.38 19.73
CA GLN A 302 -31.84 2.76 21.04
C GLN A 302 -32.55 3.74 22.00
N GLN A 303 -32.14 5.02 22.02
CA GLN A 303 -32.84 6.04 22.81
C GLN A 303 -34.28 6.28 22.33
N LEU A 304 -34.51 6.29 21.02
CA LEU A 304 -35.86 6.40 20.45
C LEU A 304 -36.75 5.22 20.88
N LEU A 305 -36.24 3.99 20.83
CA LEU A 305 -36.95 2.78 21.27
C LEU A 305 -37.31 2.85 22.77
N SER A 306 -36.37 3.25 23.63
CA SER A 306 -36.67 3.43 25.05
C SER A 306 -37.71 4.53 25.31
N ALA A 307 -37.71 5.61 24.53
CA ALA A 307 -38.73 6.65 24.61
C ALA A 307 -40.09 6.14 24.13
N GLU A 308 -40.12 5.23 23.15
CA GLU A 308 -41.33 4.56 22.68
C GLU A 308 -41.91 3.62 23.73
N GLU A 309 -41.07 2.80 24.36
CA GLU A 309 -41.46 1.93 25.47
C GLU A 309 -42.02 2.75 26.65
N LEU A 310 -41.34 3.83 27.04
CA LEU A 310 -41.81 4.74 28.08
C LEU A 310 -43.15 5.39 27.70
N HIS A 311 -43.33 5.77 26.43
CA HIS A 311 -44.59 6.34 25.95
C HIS A 311 -45.73 5.31 26.07
N GLN A 312 -45.48 4.06 25.68
CA GLN A 312 -46.43 2.97 25.82
C GLN A 312 -46.75 2.71 27.30
N GLN A 313 -45.75 2.64 28.19
CA GLN A 313 -45.96 2.46 29.62
C GLN A 313 -46.77 3.61 30.25
N LEU A 314 -46.50 4.86 29.85
CA LEU A 314 -47.27 6.02 30.33
C LEU A 314 -48.69 6.05 29.77
N LEU A 315 -48.90 5.64 28.51
CA LEU A 315 -50.24 5.44 27.94
C LEU A 315 -50.97 4.37 28.74
N LEU A 316 -50.31 3.25 29.05
CA LEU A 316 -50.88 2.19 29.86
C LEU A 316 -51.32 2.70 31.24
N LEU A 317 -50.56 3.62 31.85
CA LEU A 317 -50.87 4.24 33.14
C LEU A 317 -51.93 5.35 33.05
N SER A 318 -51.96 6.13 31.97
CA SER A 318 -52.90 7.26 31.79
C SER A 318 -54.30 6.80 31.41
N ASP A 319 -54.38 5.71 30.65
CA ASP A 319 -55.62 5.05 30.23
C ASP A 319 -56.25 4.24 31.38
N GLY A 320 -55.55 4.11 32.52
CA GLY A 320 -56.14 3.74 33.82
C GLY A 320 -56.77 4.93 34.57
N GLY A 321 -56.66 6.16 34.03
CA GLY A 321 -57.19 7.40 34.60
C GLY A 321 -58.30 8.07 33.78
N GLU A 322 -58.32 7.83 32.46
CA GLU A 322 -59.52 8.01 31.64
C GLU A 322 -60.43 6.82 31.92
N SER A 323 -61.36 6.99 32.86
CA SER A 323 -62.49 6.09 32.98
C SER A 323 -63.13 5.96 31.61
N VAL A 324 -62.87 4.85 30.93
CA VAL A 324 -63.79 4.35 29.91
C VAL A 324 -65.17 4.44 30.58
N ASN A 325 -66.17 4.99 29.90
CA ASN A 325 -67.53 5.10 30.43
C ASN A 325 -68.16 3.70 30.57
N VAL A 326 -67.53 2.81 31.34
CA VAL A 326 -68.06 1.52 31.80
C VAL A 326 -69.24 1.74 32.74
N SER A 327 -69.54 3.00 33.11
CA SER A 327 -70.80 3.35 33.79
C SER A 327 -72.01 3.00 32.93
N ASP A 328 -71.89 3.06 31.61
CA ASP A 328 -73.00 2.80 30.69
C ASP A 328 -73.09 1.33 30.27
N LYS A 329 -72.01 0.54 30.42
CA LYS A 329 -71.95 -0.88 30.06
C LYS A 329 -72.36 -1.84 31.20
N VAL A 330 -72.44 -1.36 32.45
CA VAL A 330 -72.73 -2.18 33.63
C VAL A 330 -73.95 -1.64 34.35
N ASP A 331 -75.06 -2.37 34.28
CA ASP A 331 -76.29 -2.07 35.01
C ASP A 331 -76.12 -2.39 36.51
N VAL A 332 -75.56 -1.44 37.24
CA VAL A 332 -75.34 -1.52 38.70
C VAL A 332 -76.67 -1.80 39.45
N PRO A 333 -77.81 -1.16 39.13
CA PRO A 333 -79.11 -1.50 39.72
C PRO A 333 -79.53 -2.96 39.54
N ALA A 334 -79.31 -3.56 38.36
CA ALA A 334 -79.59 -4.98 38.13
C ALA A 334 -78.65 -5.88 38.97
N LEU A 335 -77.37 -5.52 39.04
CA LEU A 335 -76.38 -6.21 39.86
C LEU A 335 -76.63 -6.07 41.37
N GLU A 336 -77.39 -5.07 41.84
CA GLU A 336 -77.78 -4.87 43.23
C GLU A 336 -79.06 -5.61 43.64
N ASN A 337 -79.86 -6.09 42.67
CA ASN A 337 -81.11 -6.82 42.90
C ASN A 337 -81.00 -8.34 42.63
N MET A 338 -79.92 -8.80 42.00
CA MET A 338 -79.62 -10.21 41.70
C MET A 338 -79.38 -11.06 42.97
N PRO A 339 -79.73 -12.35 43.02
CA PRO A 339 -79.34 -13.28 44.08
C PRO A 339 -77.81 -13.31 44.32
N LEU A 340 -77.38 -13.44 45.58
CA LEU A 340 -75.95 -13.38 45.93
C LEU A 340 -75.15 -14.53 45.28
N GLU A 341 -75.72 -15.73 45.20
CA GLU A 341 -75.10 -16.90 44.56
C GLU A 341 -74.88 -16.68 43.06
N GLU A 342 -75.86 -16.08 42.37
CA GLU A 342 -75.74 -15.73 40.96
C GLU A 342 -74.68 -14.64 40.72
N LEU A 343 -74.60 -13.65 41.60
CA LEU A 343 -73.57 -12.60 41.51
C LEU A 343 -72.16 -13.15 41.76
N GLN A 344 -71.99 -14.03 42.75
CA GLN A 344 -70.71 -14.71 43.00
C GLN A 344 -70.29 -15.58 41.82
N GLY A 345 -71.23 -16.35 41.25
CA GLY A 345 -70.99 -17.15 40.04
C GLY A 345 -70.56 -16.30 38.85
N GLN A 346 -71.19 -15.14 38.64
CA GLN A 346 -70.79 -14.20 37.56
C GLN A 346 -69.42 -13.57 37.81
N VAL A 347 -69.10 -13.18 39.04
CA VAL A 347 -67.76 -12.65 39.38
C VAL A 347 -66.69 -13.72 39.14
N GLN A 348 -66.94 -14.97 39.54
CA GLN A 348 -65.99 -16.07 39.36
C GLN A 348 -65.80 -16.46 37.88
N ALA A 349 -66.88 -16.52 37.10
CA ALA A 349 -66.80 -16.76 35.66
C ALA A 349 -66.01 -15.65 34.95
N ARG A 350 -66.28 -14.38 35.30
CA ARG A 350 -65.54 -13.23 34.74
C ARG A 350 -64.07 -13.22 35.17
N GLN A 351 -63.73 -13.66 36.38
CA GLN A 351 -62.35 -13.84 36.81
C GLN A 351 -61.62 -14.88 35.96
N GLN A 352 -62.26 -16.03 35.71
CA GLN A 352 -61.69 -17.09 34.87
C GLN A 352 -61.50 -16.64 33.41
N ASP A 353 -62.49 -15.96 32.84
CA ASP A 353 -62.40 -15.38 31.49
C ASP A 353 -61.26 -14.36 31.37
N LEU A 354 -61.08 -13.55 32.41
CA LEU A 354 -60.04 -12.52 32.46
C LEU A 354 -58.66 -13.13 32.61
N GLU A 355 -58.51 -14.15 33.44
CA GLU A 355 -57.25 -14.89 33.57
C GLU A 355 -56.86 -15.58 32.25
N GLY A 356 -57.84 -16.14 31.52
CA GLY A 356 -57.62 -16.72 30.19
C GLY A 356 -57.15 -15.68 29.17
N LEU A 357 -57.80 -14.52 29.12
CA LEU A 357 -57.38 -13.42 28.23
C LEU A 357 -56.03 -12.84 28.62
N PHE A 358 -55.75 -12.70 29.91
CA PHE A 358 -54.46 -12.20 30.41
C PHE A 358 -53.32 -13.12 29.95
N ARG A 359 -53.48 -14.44 30.10
CA ARG A 359 -52.50 -15.43 29.62
C ARG A 359 -52.30 -15.35 28.11
N PHE A 360 -53.37 -15.16 27.34
CA PHE A 360 -53.30 -15.03 25.89
C PHE A 360 -52.57 -13.75 25.45
N VAL A 361 -52.94 -12.60 26.01
CA VAL A 361 -52.28 -11.31 25.71
C VAL A 361 -50.80 -11.38 26.10
N ASN A 362 -50.46 -11.91 27.28
CA ASN A 362 -49.06 -12.09 27.67
C ASN A 362 -48.27 -12.97 26.68
N SER A 363 -48.85 -14.08 26.20
CA SER A 363 -48.17 -14.91 25.21
C SER A 363 -47.89 -14.18 23.89
N GLN A 364 -48.80 -13.30 23.46
CA GLN A 364 -48.60 -12.48 22.28
C GLN A 364 -47.61 -11.33 22.52
N GLU A 365 -47.55 -10.77 23.74
CA GLU A 365 -46.53 -9.78 24.10
C GLU A 365 -45.12 -10.38 24.12
N GLU A 366 -45.00 -11.63 24.59
CA GLU A 366 -43.75 -12.39 24.49
C GLU A 366 -43.35 -12.63 23.02
N GLU A 367 -44.31 -13.01 22.16
CA GLU A 367 -44.08 -13.17 20.72
C GLU A 367 -43.62 -11.86 20.06
N LEU A 368 -44.25 -10.74 20.39
CA LEU A 368 -43.88 -9.42 19.88
C LEU A 368 -42.46 -9.02 20.32
N THR A 369 -42.06 -9.42 21.53
CA THR A 369 -40.70 -9.20 22.03
C THR A 369 -39.68 -10.04 21.26
N LEU A 370 -40.01 -11.29 20.95
CA LEU A 370 -39.17 -12.17 20.13
C LEU A 370 -39.00 -11.64 18.70
N GLN A 371 -40.10 -11.23 18.05
CA GLN A 371 -40.05 -10.65 16.70
C GLN A 371 -39.17 -9.40 16.63
N ARG A 372 -39.18 -8.57 17.69
CA ARG A 372 -38.27 -7.42 17.76
C ARG A 372 -36.80 -7.83 17.84
N GLN A 373 -36.48 -8.87 18.61
CA GLN A 373 -35.11 -9.40 18.68
C GLN A 373 -34.67 -9.94 17.30
N ASP A 374 -35.56 -10.62 16.59
CA ASP A 374 -35.29 -11.13 15.24
C ASP A 374 -35.03 -9.98 14.25
N ILE A 375 -35.81 -8.90 14.31
CA ILE A 375 -35.58 -7.67 13.52
C ILE A 375 -34.22 -7.04 13.84
N GLU A 376 -33.85 -6.94 15.12
CA GLU A 376 -32.55 -6.40 15.55
C GLU A 376 -31.38 -7.28 15.05
N GLU A 377 -31.52 -8.60 15.11
CA GLU A 377 -30.54 -9.54 14.57
C GLU A 377 -30.40 -9.42 13.04
N LEU A 378 -31.51 -9.30 12.31
CA LEU A 378 -31.50 -9.10 10.86
C LEU A 378 -30.84 -7.77 10.46
N GLN A 379 -31.14 -6.69 11.17
CA GLN A 379 -30.48 -5.40 10.96
C GLN A 379 -28.97 -5.47 11.24
N ALA A 380 -28.56 -6.18 12.29
CA ALA A 380 -27.15 -6.39 12.61
C ALA A 380 -26.45 -7.21 11.51
N LYS A 381 -27.09 -8.27 10.99
CA LYS A 381 -26.58 -9.05 9.86
C LYS A 381 -26.44 -8.18 8.61
N LEU A 382 -27.43 -7.35 8.31
CA LEU A 382 -27.42 -6.42 7.17
C LEU A 382 -26.21 -5.47 7.18
N SER A 383 -25.83 -5.01 8.38
CA SER A 383 -24.69 -4.11 8.57
C SER A 383 -23.32 -4.78 8.33
N ARG A 384 -23.25 -6.11 8.45
CA ARG A 384 -22.02 -6.91 8.32
C ARG A 384 -21.92 -7.66 6.99
N SER A 385 -23.04 -7.87 6.30
CA SER A 385 -23.13 -8.63 5.06
C SER A 385 -22.56 -7.89 3.84
N SER A 386 -21.99 -8.66 2.91
CA SER A 386 -21.48 -8.19 1.61
C SER A 386 -22.64 -7.86 0.63
N GLU A 387 -22.35 -7.13 -0.46
CA GLU A 387 -23.36 -6.66 -1.44
C GLU A 387 -24.23 -7.77 -2.06
N GLY A 388 -23.75 -9.02 -2.10
CA GLY A 388 -24.50 -10.14 -2.69
C GLY A 388 -25.65 -10.69 -1.84
N GLU A 389 -25.56 -10.59 -0.51
CA GLU A 389 -26.55 -11.14 0.44
C GLU A 389 -27.55 -10.09 0.94
N ARG A 390 -27.23 -8.81 0.74
CA ARG A 390 -28.04 -7.66 1.11
C ARG A 390 -29.50 -7.73 0.66
N PRO A 391 -29.83 -8.01 -0.63
CA PRO A 391 -31.23 -7.96 -1.07
C PRO A 391 -32.10 -9.07 -0.46
N GLY A 392 -31.50 -10.22 -0.12
CA GLY A 392 -32.21 -11.30 0.58
C GLY A 392 -32.52 -10.92 2.02
N LEU A 393 -31.53 -10.39 2.74
CA LEU A 393 -31.69 -9.94 4.12
C LEU A 393 -32.62 -8.71 4.23
N GLU A 394 -32.64 -7.83 3.24
CA GLU A 394 -33.58 -6.69 3.16
C GLU A 394 -35.03 -7.16 2.98
N ALA A 395 -35.26 -8.20 2.17
CA ALA A 395 -36.57 -8.80 2.00
C ALA A 395 -37.06 -9.49 3.28
N GLU A 396 -36.19 -10.29 3.91
CA GLU A 396 -36.52 -10.93 5.20
C GLU A 396 -36.79 -9.91 6.30
N LEU A 397 -36.03 -8.81 6.35
CA LEU A 397 -36.25 -7.72 7.29
C LEU A 397 -37.61 -7.07 7.06
N ALA A 398 -37.98 -6.79 5.81
CA ALA A 398 -39.27 -6.18 5.48
C ALA A 398 -40.44 -7.08 5.90
N ASP A 399 -40.38 -8.39 5.62
CA ASP A 399 -41.40 -9.36 6.00
C ASP A 399 -41.57 -9.44 7.52
N GLN A 400 -40.46 -9.49 8.28
CA GLN A 400 -40.50 -9.50 9.74
C GLN A 400 -41.07 -8.19 10.32
N GLN A 401 -40.73 -7.06 9.72
CA GLN A 401 -41.24 -5.75 10.13
C GLN A 401 -42.75 -5.63 9.92
N GLU A 402 -43.28 -6.20 8.82
CA GLU A 402 -44.73 -6.25 8.56
C GLU A 402 -45.45 -7.14 9.57
N GLN A 403 -44.91 -8.33 9.87
CA GLN A 403 -45.47 -9.24 10.88
C GLN A 403 -45.52 -8.59 12.26
N TYR A 404 -44.44 -7.91 12.66
CA TYR A 404 -44.37 -7.15 13.91
C TYR A 404 -45.44 -6.07 13.98
N ASN A 405 -45.59 -5.28 12.91
CA ASN A 405 -46.58 -4.20 12.87
C ASN A 405 -48.01 -4.75 13.00
N MET A 406 -48.35 -5.82 12.27
CA MET A 406 -49.66 -6.45 12.37
C MET A 406 -49.93 -6.99 13.78
N LEU A 407 -48.96 -7.71 14.37
CA LEU A 407 -49.13 -8.23 15.72
C LEU A 407 -49.31 -7.10 16.74
N ASN A 408 -48.53 -6.03 16.63
CA ASN A 408 -48.63 -4.86 17.51
C ASN A 408 -50.01 -4.20 17.42
N GLU A 409 -50.53 -3.96 16.21
CA GLU A 409 -51.85 -3.38 16.01
C GLU A 409 -52.95 -4.23 16.64
N THR A 410 -52.88 -5.56 16.48
CA THR A 410 -53.85 -6.46 17.10
C THR A 410 -53.74 -6.47 18.63
N LEU A 411 -52.52 -6.46 19.18
CA LEU A 411 -52.25 -6.41 20.62
C LEU A 411 -52.77 -5.13 21.28
N VAL A 412 -52.66 -3.98 20.60
CA VAL A 412 -53.25 -2.72 21.10
C VAL A 412 -54.76 -2.88 21.33
N GLY A 413 -55.48 -3.51 20.39
CA GLY A 413 -56.91 -3.80 20.52
C GLY A 413 -57.21 -4.79 21.66
N GLN A 414 -56.38 -5.81 21.82
CA GLN A 414 -56.55 -6.81 22.88
C GLN A 414 -56.25 -6.26 24.28
N ARG A 415 -55.20 -5.44 24.44
CA ARG A 415 -54.88 -4.72 25.69
C ARG A 415 -56.06 -3.87 26.15
N ARG A 416 -56.69 -3.16 25.21
CA ARG A 416 -57.90 -2.36 25.48
C ARG A 416 -59.06 -3.24 25.95
N ASN A 417 -59.33 -4.36 25.27
CA ASN A 417 -60.40 -5.29 25.66
C ASN A 417 -60.14 -5.93 27.04
N LEU A 418 -58.89 -6.30 27.34
CA LEU A 418 -58.50 -6.84 28.64
C LEU A 418 -58.82 -5.84 29.77
N ARG A 419 -58.44 -4.56 29.58
CA ARG A 419 -58.76 -3.47 30.53
C ARG A 419 -60.24 -3.22 30.69
N GLU A 420 -61.00 -3.18 29.59
CA GLU A 420 -62.44 -3.02 29.66
C GLU A 420 -63.09 -4.14 30.50
N ARG A 421 -62.59 -5.38 30.37
CA ARG A 421 -63.06 -6.51 31.18
C ARG A 421 -62.60 -6.45 32.64
N GLU A 422 -61.39 -5.96 32.91
CA GLU A 422 -60.87 -5.71 34.27
C GLU A 422 -61.72 -4.67 34.99
N GLU A 423 -62.05 -3.56 34.33
CA GLU A 423 -62.92 -2.52 34.88
C GLU A 423 -64.33 -3.05 35.14
N ILE A 424 -64.91 -3.80 34.20
CA ILE A 424 -66.23 -4.44 34.40
C ILE A 424 -66.19 -5.38 35.62
N LEU A 425 -65.15 -6.21 35.73
CA LEU A 425 -64.97 -7.12 36.85
C LEU A 425 -64.82 -6.37 38.17
N SER A 426 -64.04 -5.29 38.19
CA SER A 426 -63.84 -4.45 39.38
C SER A 426 -65.17 -3.91 39.91
N LYS A 427 -66.08 -3.47 39.03
CA LYS A 427 -67.42 -3.01 39.43
C LYS A 427 -68.30 -4.14 39.98
N HIS A 428 -68.26 -5.32 39.37
CA HIS A 428 -69.02 -6.47 39.88
C HIS A 428 -68.49 -6.91 41.25
N GLN A 429 -67.16 -6.87 41.44
CA GLN A 429 -66.53 -7.09 42.74
C GLN A 429 -66.95 -6.00 43.72
N GLU A 430 -66.89 -4.71 43.39
CA GLU A 430 -67.33 -3.64 44.28
C GLU A 430 -68.78 -3.82 44.76
N VAL A 431 -69.71 -4.19 43.87
CA VAL A 431 -71.11 -4.46 44.23
C VAL A 431 -71.23 -5.68 45.14
N LEU A 432 -70.51 -6.77 44.83
CA LEU A 432 -70.45 -7.96 45.67
C LEU A 432 -69.88 -7.64 47.07
N TRP A 433 -68.79 -6.88 47.14
CA TRP A 433 -68.13 -6.45 48.38
C TRP A 433 -69.04 -5.55 49.23
N ARG A 434 -69.82 -4.64 48.62
CA ARG A 434 -70.84 -3.84 49.31
C ARG A 434 -71.97 -4.71 49.87
N ARG A 435 -72.44 -5.69 49.10
CA ARG A 435 -73.52 -6.63 49.51
C ARG A 435 -73.09 -7.57 50.63
N LEU A 436 -71.80 -7.89 50.72
CA LEU A 436 -71.20 -8.68 51.81
C LEU A 436 -70.94 -7.86 53.09
N GLY A 437 -71.32 -6.58 53.13
CA GLY A 437 -71.28 -5.74 54.34
C GLY A 437 -69.92 -5.14 54.66
N ASN A 438 -68.96 -5.17 53.73
CA ASN A 438 -67.64 -4.55 53.91
C ASN A 438 -67.71 -3.06 53.52
N PRO A 439 -67.07 -2.14 54.27
CA PRO A 439 -67.02 -0.72 53.90
C PRO A 439 -66.32 -0.56 52.55
N PRO A 440 -66.70 0.42 51.71
CA PRO A 440 -66.04 0.67 50.43
C PRO A 440 -64.58 1.06 50.69
N GLY A 441 -63.68 0.09 50.57
CA GLY A 441 -62.26 0.27 50.82
C GLY A 441 -61.60 1.06 49.70
N LEU A 442 -60.98 2.19 50.06
CA LEU A 442 -59.60 2.63 49.71
C LEU A 442 -59.04 2.42 48.28
N GLY A 443 -59.87 2.18 47.27
CA GLY A 443 -59.45 1.86 45.90
C GLY A 443 -59.40 3.03 44.92
N ARG A 444 -59.72 4.27 45.35
CA ARG A 444 -59.40 5.44 44.54
C ARG A 444 -57.89 5.69 44.64
N SER A 445 -57.12 5.03 43.78
CA SER A 445 -55.86 5.58 43.32
C SER A 445 -56.12 7.05 42.97
N LYS A 446 -55.42 7.97 43.65
CA LYS A 446 -55.38 9.38 43.24
C LYS A 446 -55.08 9.36 41.74
N LYS A 447 -55.96 9.92 40.92
CA LYS A 447 -55.72 10.17 39.50
C LYS A 447 -54.38 10.87 39.36
N LEU A 448 -53.32 10.13 39.04
CA LEU A 448 -52.06 10.74 38.65
C LEU A 448 -52.30 11.30 37.25
N ASP A 449 -52.18 12.62 37.10
CA ASP A 449 -52.23 13.23 35.78
C ASP A 449 -50.92 12.95 35.05
N VAL A 450 -50.96 11.96 34.16
CA VAL A 450 -49.80 11.50 33.39
C VAL A 450 -49.61 12.33 32.10
N LYS A 451 -50.54 13.23 31.75
CA LYS A 451 -50.47 14.04 30.52
C LYS A 451 -49.18 14.86 30.37
N PRO A 452 -48.65 15.53 31.42
CA PRO A 452 -47.40 16.26 31.30
C PRO A 452 -46.18 15.35 31.03
N ALA A 453 -46.21 14.11 31.51
CA ALA A 453 -45.16 13.13 31.25
C ALA A 453 -45.26 12.59 29.82
N LEU A 454 -46.48 12.31 29.35
CA LEU A 454 -46.73 11.91 27.95
C LEU A 454 -46.24 12.95 26.96
N GLN A 455 -46.57 14.24 27.18
CA GLN A 455 -46.10 15.33 26.32
C GLN A 455 -44.57 15.43 26.28
N LYS A 456 -43.88 15.22 27.41
CA LYS A 456 -42.41 15.22 27.46
C LYS A 456 -41.82 14.04 26.70
N VAL A 457 -42.38 12.85 26.84
CA VAL A 457 -41.90 11.66 26.14
C VAL A 457 -42.17 11.77 24.63
N GLU A 458 -43.31 12.32 24.24
CA GLU A 458 -43.63 12.57 22.83
C GLU A 458 -42.68 13.61 22.20
N ALA A 459 -42.32 14.67 22.94
CA ALA A 459 -41.28 15.60 22.51
C ALA A 459 -39.90 14.93 22.36
N LEU A 460 -39.52 14.02 23.28
CA LEU A 460 -38.29 13.24 23.17
C LEU A 460 -38.30 12.30 21.96
N ARG A 461 -39.43 11.64 21.67
CA ARG A 461 -39.59 10.80 20.47
C ARG A 461 -39.42 11.60 19.19
N GLN A 462 -40.07 12.76 19.09
CA GLN A 462 -39.92 13.65 17.92
C GLN A 462 -38.47 14.13 17.78
N PHE A 463 -37.83 14.50 18.89
CA PHE A 463 -36.43 14.92 18.90
C PHE A 463 -35.48 13.81 18.41
N PHE A 464 -35.57 12.61 18.98
CA PHE A 464 -34.72 11.48 18.56
C PHE A 464 -35.05 11.02 17.13
N GLY A 465 -36.32 11.02 16.73
CA GLY A 465 -36.73 10.70 15.36
C GLY A 465 -36.12 11.66 14.33
N ALA A 466 -36.16 12.97 14.59
CA ALA A 466 -35.51 13.97 13.75
C ALA A 466 -33.97 13.82 13.75
N ALA A 467 -33.37 13.50 14.90
CA ALA A 467 -31.94 13.24 15.00
C ALA A 467 -31.51 12.02 14.18
N VAL A 468 -32.28 10.92 14.20
CA VAL A 468 -32.03 9.74 13.36
C VAL A 468 -32.13 10.10 11.88
N GLN A 469 -33.17 10.82 11.44
CA GLN A 469 -33.30 11.22 10.03
C GLN A 469 -32.12 12.08 9.55
N ASN A 470 -31.71 13.07 10.36
CA ASN A 470 -30.57 13.94 10.03
C ASN A 470 -29.24 13.16 9.99
N LEU A 471 -29.01 12.26 10.95
CA LEU A 471 -27.81 11.44 10.98
C LEU A 471 -27.76 10.44 9.83
N THR A 472 -28.89 9.80 9.48
CA THR A 472 -28.98 8.89 8.33
C THR A 472 -28.67 9.62 7.02
N GLY A 473 -29.23 10.82 6.80
CA GLY A 473 -28.89 11.63 5.63
C GLY A 473 -27.40 12.02 5.59
N SER A 474 -26.80 12.33 6.75
CA SER A 474 -25.35 12.58 6.83
C SER A 474 -24.53 11.32 6.49
N VAL A 475 -24.98 10.14 6.93
CA VAL A 475 -24.34 8.84 6.62
C VAL A 475 -24.37 8.57 5.12
N GLU A 476 -25.52 8.75 4.46
CA GLU A 476 -25.68 8.57 3.01
C GLU A 476 -24.74 9.51 2.23
N SER A 477 -24.67 10.79 2.62
CA SER A 477 -23.78 11.77 1.98
C SER A 477 -22.29 11.41 2.17
N LEU A 478 -21.91 10.89 3.33
CA LEU A 478 -20.54 10.42 3.60
C LEU A 478 -20.22 9.17 2.78
N GLN A 479 -21.14 8.22 2.67
CA GLN A 479 -20.98 7.02 1.85
C GLN A 479 -20.80 7.36 0.37
N GLN A 480 -21.58 8.29 -0.17
CA GLN A 480 -21.40 8.77 -1.54
C GLN A 480 -20.02 9.41 -1.73
N SER A 481 -19.61 10.29 -0.81
CA SER A 481 -18.31 10.95 -0.88
C SER A 481 -17.13 9.97 -0.74
N ILE A 482 -17.29 8.91 0.05
CA ILE A 482 -16.31 7.81 0.16
C ILE A 482 -16.24 7.04 -1.15
N GLY A 483 -17.39 6.75 -1.79
CA GLY A 483 -17.44 6.08 -3.10
C GLY A 483 -16.68 6.85 -4.17
N GLU A 484 -16.97 8.15 -4.32
CA GLU A 484 -16.28 9.05 -5.27
C GLU A 484 -14.78 9.14 -4.98
N LEU A 485 -14.39 9.22 -3.70
CA LEU A 485 -12.98 9.29 -3.31
C LEU A 485 -12.25 7.96 -3.54
N ARG A 486 -12.89 6.81 -3.28
CA ARG A 486 -12.34 5.48 -3.59
C ARG A 486 -12.06 5.34 -5.08
N GLU A 487 -13.01 5.73 -5.93
CA GLU A 487 -12.81 5.70 -7.38
C GLU A 487 -11.66 6.62 -7.81
N THR A 488 -11.59 7.82 -7.24
CA THR A 488 -10.49 8.76 -7.53
C THR A 488 -9.13 8.17 -7.10
N VAL A 489 -9.06 7.52 -5.94
CA VAL A 489 -7.85 6.87 -5.42
C VAL A 489 -7.42 5.70 -6.31
N THR A 490 -8.35 4.86 -6.75
CA THR A 490 -8.03 3.72 -7.63
C THR A 490 -7.56 4.19 -9.01
N GLN A 491 -8.23 5.17 -9.61
CA GLN A 491 -7.81 5.77 -10.88
C GLN A 491 -6.42 6.39 -10.78
N LYS A 492 -6.17 7.19 -9.73
CA LYS A 492 -4.84 7.80 -9.50
C LYS A 492 -3.77 6.75 -9.24
N ALA A 493 -4.06 5.70 -8.49
CA ALA A 493 -3.11 4.62 -8.22
C ALA A 493 -2.69 3.89 -9.50
N ALA A 494 -3.65 3.51 -10.35
CA ALA A 494 -3.37 2.88 -11.63
C ALA A 494 -2.57 3.80 -12.56
N ALA A 495 -2.90 5.09 -12.61
CA ALA A 495 -2.16 6.08 -13.38
C ALA A 495 -0.71 6.25 -12.88
N GLN A 496 -0.47 6.22 -11.56
CA GLN A 496 0.89 6.29 -11.00
C GLN A 496 1.70 5.05 -11.34
N GLU A 497 1.11 3.87 -11.27
CA GLU A 497 1.79 2.62 -11.60
C GLU A 497 2.20 2.59 -13.08
N GLY A 498 1.28 2.98 -13.98
CA GLY A 498 1.58 3.10 -15.42
C GLY A 498 2.71 4.10 -15.70
N LYS A 499 2.65 5.30 -15.09
CA LYS A 499 3.73 6.30 -15.22
C LYS A 499 5.06 5.80 -14.67
N GLN A 500 5.05 5.06 -13.58
CA GLN A 500 6.29 4.51 -13.00
C GLN A 500 6.96 3.52 -13.96
N GLN A 501 6.19 2.68 -14.64
CA GLN A 501 6.71 1.75 -15.64
C GLN A 501 7.30 2.51 -16.84
N GLU A 502 6.58 3.50 -17.37
CA GLU A 502 7.06 4.34 -18.47
C GLU A 502 8.38 5.06 -18.12
N LEU A 503 8.49 5.60 -16.89
CA LEU A 503 9.70 6.27 -16.43
C LEU A 503 10.90 5.32 -16.32
N LYS A 504 10.68 4.11 -15.80
CA LYS A 504 11.74 3.08 -15.73
C LYS A 504 12.20 2.63 -17.11
N GLU A 505 11.28 2.52 -18.07
CA GLU A 505 11.62 2.22 -19.47
C GLU A 505 12.47 3.35 -20.07
N LYS A 506 12.06 4.61 -19.90
CA LYS A 506 12.83 5.79 -20.34
C LYS A 506 14.21 5.85 -19.70
N GLU A 507 14.32 5.52 -18.41
CA GLU A 507 15.59 5.47 -17.68
C GLU A 507 16.52 4.39 -18.24
N SER A 508 16.01 3.19 -18.50
CA SER A 508 16.81 2.11 -19.11
C SER A 508 17.27 2.46 -20.53
N ALA A 509 16.42 3.13 -21.31
CA ALA A 509 16.75 3.58 -22.65
C ALA A 509 17.81 4.69 -22.62
N LEU A 510 17.73 5.61 -21.65
CA LEU A 510 18.72 6.66 -21.44
C LEU A 510 20.07 6.07 -21.06
N ALA A 511 20.12 5.13 -20.11
CA ALA A 511 21.34 4.45 -19.70
C ALA A 511 22.02 3.72 -20.87
N THR A 512 21.24 3.06 -21.73
CA THR A 512 21.75 2.41 -22.94
C THR A 512 22.36 3.44 -23.90
N ARG A 513 21.67 4.56 -24.13
CA ARG A 513 22.16 5.65 -24.99
C ARG A 513 23.41 6.32 -24.42
N GLU A 514 23.49 6.49 -23.11
CA GLU A 514 24.69 6.98 -22.42
C GLU A 514 25.89 6.08 -22.66
N GLN A 515 25.70 4.77 -22.57
CA GLN A 515 26.75 3.80 -22.85
C GLN A 515 27.23 3.88 -24.31
N GLU A 516 26.31 3.96 -25.28
CA GLU A 516 26.66 4.11 -26.71
C GLU A 516 27.47 5.40 -26.95
N VAL A 517 27.08 6.51 -26.32
CA VAL A 517 27.81 7.78 -26.42
C VAL A 517 29.19 7.69 -25.78
N LEU A 518 29.33 6.99 -24.65
CA LEU A 518 30.63 6.77 -24.00
C LEU A 518 31.57 5.93 -24.87
N GLU A 519 31.07 4.87 -25.49
CA GLU A 519 31.85 4.03 -26.40
C GLU A 519 32.33 4.83 -27.64
N LEU A 520 31.44 5.62 -28.24
CA LEU A 520 31.79 6.50 -29.36
C LEU A 520 32.78 7.59 -28.94
N ALA A 521 32.59 8.20 -27.77
CA ALA A 521 33.51 9.21 -27.24
C ALA A 521 34.90 8.61 -26.95
N GLY A 522 34.96 7.38 -26.44
CA GLY A 522 36.20 6.65 -26.25
C GLY A 522 36.94 6.41 -27.57
N ARG A 523 36.22 5.98 -28.61
CA ARG A 523 36.79 5.81 -29.96
C ARG A 523 37.33 7.12 -30.53
N VAL A 524 36.59 8.22 -30.38
CA VAL A 524 37.03 9.57 -30.80
C VAL A 524 38.30 9.97 -30.06
N SER A 525 38.38 9.77 -28.74
CA SER A 525 39.58 10.07 -27.95
C SER A 525 40.80 9.28 -28.44
N LEU A 526 40.64 7.98 -28.70
CA LEU A 526 41.72 7.14 -29.23
C LEU A 526 42.17 7.60 -30.63
N TYR A 527 41.24 7.95 -31.52
CA TYR A 527 41.61 8.48 -32.83
C TYR A 527 42.34 9.82 -32.75
N GLN A 528 41.96 10.69 -31.83
CA GLN A 528 42.67 11.95 -31.61
C GLN A 528 44.13 11.71 -31.18
N GLU A 529 44.34 10.79 -30.23
CA GLU A 529 45.69 10.44 -29.74
C GLU A 529 46.56 9.79 -30.82
N MET A 530 45.97 9.02 -31.73
CA MET A 530 46.70 8.28 -32.77
C MET A 530 46.95 9.10 -34.05
N LEU A 531 45.97 9.89 -34.49
CA LEU A 531 46.06 10.62 -35.77
C LEU A 531 46.92 11.88 -35.69
N GLN A 532 46.96 12.55 -34.54
CA GLN A 532 47.71 13.80 -34.39
C GLN A 532 49.24 13.59 -34.50
N PRO A 533 49.86 12.60 -33.83
CA PRO A 533 51.28 12.32 -34.00
C PRO A 533 51.66 11.86 -35.42
N GLU A 534 50.80 11.07 -36.07
CA GLU A 534 51.07 10.62 -37.45
C GLU A 534 50.96 11.75 -38.48
N ARG A 535 50.06 12.71 -38.25
CA ARG A 535 50.00 13.94 -39.04
C ARG A 535 51.30 14.74 -38.92
N ASP A 536 51.79 14.93 -37.70
CA ASP A 536 53.01 15.69 -37.43
C ASP A 536 54.24 14.99 -38.03
N ARG A 537 54.29 13.65 -37.95
CA ARG A 537 55.33 12.82 -38.57
C ARG A 537 55.33 12.96 -40.09
N LEU A 538 54.19 12.77 -40.75
CA LEU A 538 54.07 12.90 -42.21
C LEU A 538 54.39 14.31 -42.68
N HIS A 539 53.96 15.34 -41.95
CA HIS A 539 54.30 16.73 -42.27
C HIS A 539 55.82 16.97 -42.15
N SER A 540 56.45 16.45 -41.10
CA SER A 540 57.91 16.55 -40.94
C SER A 540 58.69 15.81 -42.02
N LEU A 541 58.21 14.65 -42.46
CA LEU A 541 58.80 13.87 -43.55
C LEU A 541 58.66 14.59 -44.88
N HIS A 542 57.48 15.15 -45.17
CA HIS A 542 57.24 15.95 -46.36
C HIS A 542 58.22 17.13 -46.43
N LYS A 543 58.33 17.91 -45.35
CA LYS A 543 59.26 19.03 -45.27
C LYS A 543 60.72 18.62 -45.50
N LYS A 544 61.16 17.50 -44.90
CA LYS A 544 62.52 16.97 -45.12
C LYS A 544 62.74 16.55 -46.58
N LEU A 545 61.74 15.94 -47.23
CA LEU A 545 61.83 15.58 -48.64
C LEU A 545 61.90 16.83 -49.54
N GLU A 546 61.16 17.90 -49.20
CA GLU A 546 61.27 19.19 -49.89
C GLU A 546 62.66 19.82 -49.72
N GLU A 547 63.22 19.81 -48.51
CA GLU A 547 64.58 20.29 -48.22
C GLU A 547 65.64 19.50 -49.00
N ILE A 548 65.50 18.17 -49.09
CA ILE A 548 66.37 17.31 -49.91
C ILE A 548 66.21 17.64 -51.40
N GLY A 549 64.98 17.85 -51.87
CA GLY A 549 64.69 18.26 -53.23
C GLY A 549 65.35 19.59 -53.60
N ALA A 550 65.27 20.58 -52.71
CA ALA A 550 65.94 21.87 -52.86
C ALA A 550 67.47 21.74 -52.87
N ALA A 551 68.04 20.90 -52.00
CA ALA A 551 69.47 20.62 -51.99
C ALA A 551 69.95 19.95 -53.29
N ILE A 552 69.19 18.99 -53.83
CA ILE A 552 69.48 18.35 -55.13
C ILE A 552 69.38 19.36 -56.27
N ALA A 553 68.36 20.24 -56.26
CA ALA A 553 68.23 21.30 -57.27
C ALA A 553 69.43 22.26 -57.23
N HIS A 554 69.94 22.61 -56.04
CA HIS A 554 71.14 23.43 -55.89
C HIS A 554 72.41 22.70 -56.39
N VAL A 555 72.51 21.38 -56.20
CA VAL A 555 73.59 20.56 -56.77
C VAL A 555 73.52 20.52 -58.30
N ASP A 556 72.32 20.45 -58.88
CA ASP A 556 72.12 20.53 -60.33
C ASP A 556 72.48 21.94 -60.86
N GLU A 557 72.07 23.02 -60.19
CA GLU A 557 72.45 24.39 -60.57
C GLU A 557 73.96 24.60 -60.49
N THR A 558 74.61 24.14 -59.42
CA THR A 558 76.06 24.25 -59.26
C THR A 558 76.81 23.37 -60.26
N LYS A 559 76.26 22.21 -60.64
CA LYS A 559 76.77 21.38 -61.75
C LYS A 559 76.68 22.13 -63.07
N ASP A 560 75.56 22.79 -63.36
CA ASP A 560 75.39 23.58 -64.58
C ASP A 560 76.38 24.76 -64.62
N TYR A 561 76.56 25.47 -63.50
CA TYR A 561 77.58 26.52 -63.36
C TYR A 561 79.00 25.96 -63.51
N GLN A 562 79.31 24.80 -62.96
CA GLN A 562 80.62 24.14 -63.10
C GLN A 562 80.86 23.71 -64.55
N GLN A 563 79.88 23.13 -65.23
CA GLN A 563 79.98 22.76 -66.65
C GLN A 563 80.17 24.01 -67.52
N GLN A 564 79.48 25.10 -67.21
CA GLN A 564 79.62 26.37 -67.91
C GLN A 564 81.00 27.00 -67.65
N ALA A 565 81.48 27.00 -66.41
CA ALA A 565 82.81 27.48 -66.04
C ALA A 565 83.92 26.64 -66.66
N ILE A 566 83.79 25.31 -66.69
CA ILE A 566 84.72 24.39 -67.38
C ILE A 566 84.73 24.67 -68.88
N THR A 567 83.57 24.93 -69.48
CA THR A 567 83.48 25.30 -70.90
C THR A 567 84.14 26.65 -71.16
N GLN A 568 83.92 27.65 -70.31
CA GLN A 568 84.59 28.96 -70.39
C GLN A 568 86.11 28.86 -70.19
N ILE A 569 86.58 28.02 -69.26
CA ILE A 569 88.01 27.76 -69.05
C ILE A 569 88.61 27.03 -70.27
N ARG A 570 87.89 26.07 -70.86
CA ARG A 570 88.28 25.40 -72.11
C ARG A 570 88.37 26.40 -73.27
N ASP A 571 87.41 27.31 -73.39
CA ASP A 571 87.38 28.36 -74.41
C ASP A 571 88.45 29.43 -74.20
N ALA A 572 88.79 29.75 -72.95
CA ALA A 572 89.86 30.68 -72.58
C ALA A 572 91.28 30.08 -72.71
N LEU A 573 91.41 28.74 -72.59
CA LEU A 573 92.65 28.01 -72.84
C LEU A 573 92.89 27.71 -74.34
N MET A 574 91.82 27.58 -75.13
CA MET A 574 91.89 27.40 -76.59
C MET A 574 92.82 28.41 -77.33
N PRO A 575 92.82 29.72 -77.00
CA PRO A 575 93.75 30.69 -77.60
C PRO A 575 95.17 30.66 -77.02
N ILE A 576 95.41 30.01 -75.89
CA ILE A 576 96.76 29.90 -75.28
C ILE A 576 97.52 28.67 -75.81
N ILE A 577 96.80 27.68 -76.37
CA ILE A 577 97.37 26.42 -76.88
C ILE A 577 97.31 26.31 -78.42
N SER A 578 96.66 27.24 -79.10
CA SER A 578 96.72 27.36 -80.56
C SER A 578 97.81 28.36 -80.94
N PRO A 579 99.03 27.94 -81.36
CA PRO A 579 99.90 28.85 -82.06
C PRO A 579 99.22 29.24 -83.37
N SER A 580 99.16 30.53 -83.64
CA SER A 580 98.96 31.03 -85.00
C SER A 580 100.17 30.61 -85.85
N ALA A 581 100.07 29.45 -86.50
CA ALA A 581 100.66 29.04 -87.79
C ALA A 581 100.69 27.51 -87.91
#